data_AF-A0A7C0UAF6-F1
#
_entry.id   AF-A0A7C0UAF6-F1
#
_cell.length_a   1.000
_cell.length_b   1.000
_cell.length_c   1.000
_cell.angle_alpha   90.00
_cell.angle_beta   90.00
_cell.angle_gamma   90.00
#
_symmetry.space_group_name_H-M   'P 1'
#
loop_
_entity.id
_entity.type
_entity.pdbx_description
1 polymer ?
#
loop_
_entity_poly.entity_id
_entity_poly.type
_entity_poly.pdbx_seq_one_letter_code
_entity_poly.pdbx_strand_id
1 'polypeptide(L)'
;MLAIVGTVPSEDFPMVEGEVSLKGDNLYIRGLQLPVSRGTPALAAAAVSTCKSLGSHLPYAYLVGDTGLGEGSRRLYQYLVDNIKDVKASVFAFHYLQPDVDWHNKVLFAVEEI
;
A
#
# COMPACT_ATOMS: atom_id res chain seq x y z
N MET A 1 9.24 3.67 -9.68
CA MET A 1 8.61 2.43 -9.19
C MET A 1 7.22 2.75 -8.68
N LEU A 2 6.22 1.88 -8.91
CA LEU A 2 4.85 2.06 -8.40
C LEU A 2 4.78 1.67 -6.92
N ALA A 3 4.26 2.57 -6.09
CA ALA A 3 3.92 2.32 -4.70
C ALA A 3 2.39 2.24 -4.52
N ILE A 4 1.90 1.15 -3.94
CA ILE A 4 0.49 0.95 -3.62
C ILE A 4 0.29 1.18 -2.13
N VAL A 5 -0.58 2.10 -1.76
CA VAL A 5 -0.91 2.43 -0.38
C VAL A 5 -2.35 2.03 -0.13
N GLY A 6 -2.61 1.21 0.88
CA GLY A 6 -4.00 0.89 1.22
C GLY A 6 -4.16 -0.07 2.38
N THR A 7 -5.40 -0.45 2.60
CA THR A 7 -5.80 -1.25 3.76
C THR A 7 -6.10 -2.71 3.40
N VAL A 8 -5.92 -3.59 4.38
CA VAL A 8 -6.37 -4.99 4.37
C VAL A 8 -7.54 -5.09 5.37
N PRO A 9 -8.67 -5.75 5.02
CA PRO A 9 -9.86 -5.82 5.88
C PRO A 9 -9.68 -6.81 7.04
N SER A 10 -8.75 -6.51 7.94
CA SER A 10 -8.38 -7.31 9.12
C SER A 10 -7.78 -6.39 10.17
N GLU A 11 -8.27 -6.41 11.42
CA GLU A 11 -7.78 -5.51 12.48
C GLU A 11 -6.36 -5.86 12.93
N ASP A 12 -6.03 -7.15 12.96
CA ASP A 12 -4.74 -7.66 13.42
C ASP A 12 -3.64 -7.60 12.34
N PHE A 13 -3.97 -7.17 11.12
CA PHE A 13 -2.98 -7.08 10.06
C PHE A 13 -1.98 -5.96 10.38
N PRO A 14 -0.68 -6.27 10.49
CA PRO A 14 0.31 -5.29 10.91
C PRO A 14 0.50 -4.21 9.85
N MET A 15 1.05 -3.08 10.27
CA MET A 15 1.61 -2.14 9.31
C MET A 15 2.87 -2.79 8.71
N VAL A 16 2.89 -2.91 7.38
CA VAL A 16 3.98 -3.55 6.65
C VAL A 16 4.23 -2.80 5.35
N GLU A 17 5.50 -2.71 4.98
CA GLU A 17 5.91 -2.18 3.70
C GLU A 17 6.99 -3.06 3.04
N GLY A 18 6.94 -3.16 1.71
CA GLY A 18 7.83 -4.05 0.97
C GLY A 18 7.45 -4.23 -0.48
N GLU A 19 8.38 -4.80 -1.25
CA GLU A 19 8.07 -5.32 -2.57
C GLU A 19 7.02 -6.43 -2.46
N VAL A 20 6.05 -6.40 -3.36
CA VAL A 20 4.95 -7.36 -3.38
C VAL A 20 5.15 -8.35 -4.52
N SER A 21 4.94 -9.63 -4.21
CA SER A 21 4.93 -10.69 -5.20
C SER A 21 3.64 -11.49 -5.15
N LEU A 22 3.32 -12.15 -6.26
CA LEU A 22 2.13 -12.99 -6.43
C LEU A 22 2.57 -14.42 -6.71
N LYS A 23 2.05 -15.37 -5.93
CA LYS A 23 2.23 -16.82 -6.13
C LYS A 23 0.90 -17.54 -5.89
N GLY A 24 0.36 -18.15 -6.95
CA GLY A 24 -1.01 -18.67 -6.94
C GLY A 24 -2.00 -17.57 -6.59
N ASP A 25 -2.93 -17.86 -5.70
CA ASP A 25 -4.00 -16.94 -5.28
C ASP A 25 -3.60 -16.04 -4.10
N ASN A 26 -2.29 -15.89 -3.83
CA ASN A 26 -1.78 -15.18 -2.66
C ASN A 26 -0.73 -14.15 -3.01
N LEU A 27 -0.84 -12.99 -2.37
CA LEU A 27 0.21 -11.99 -2.27
C LEU A 27 1.18 -12.32 -1.15
N TYR A 28 2.43 -11.94 -1.35
CA TYR A 28 3.49 -12.05 -0.38
C TYR A 28 4.20 -10.71 -0.22
N ILE A 29 4.38 -10.28 1.03
CA ILE A 29 5.09 -9.06 1.42
C ILE A 29 5.79 -9.29 2.76
N ARG A 30 7.11 -9.10 2.83
CA ARG A 30 7.92 -9.28 4.07
C ARG A 30 7.63 -10.58 4.84
N GLY A 31 7.39 -11.69 4.13
CA GLY A 31 7.09 -13.00 4.73
C GLY A 31 5.63 -13.18 5.18
N LEU A 32 4.79 -12.15 5.09
CA LEU A 32 3.35 -12.25 5.27
C LEU A 32 2.67 -12.74 3.99
N GLN A 33 1.64 -13.57 4.17
CA GLN A 33 0.81 -14.09 3.09
C GLN A 33 -0.60 -13.52 3.21
N LEU A 34 -1.13 -13.05 2.08
CA LEU A 34 -2.46 -12.42 1.97
C LEU A 34 -3.26 -13.08 0.85
N PRO A 35 -4.49 -13.54 1.09
CA PRO A 35 -5.33 -14.04 0.02
C PRO A 35 -5.75 -12.89 -0.92
N VAL A 36 -5.64 -13.13 -2.23
CA VAL A 36 -6.14 -12.22 -3.26
C VAL A 36 -7.65 -12.36 -3.36
N SER A 37 -8.35 -11.67 -2.47
CA SER A 37 -9.82 -11.72 -2.39
C SER A 37 -10.47 -10.51 -3.07
N ARG A 38 -10.30 -9.33 -2.49
CA ARG A 38 -10.85 -8.05 -2.96
C ARG A 38 -10.02 -6.88 -2.45
N GLY A 39 -10.35 -5.67 -2.90
CA GLY A 39 -9.77 -4.45 -2.37
C GLY A 39 -8.28 -4.31 -2.68
N THR A 40 -7.50 -3.78 -1.73
CA THR A 40 -6.07 -3.50 -1.92
C THR A 40 -5.25 -4.75 -2.28
N PRO A 41 -5.48 -5.95 -1.67
CA PRO A 41 -4.83 -7.17 -2.14
C PRO A 41 -5.13 -7.53 -3.60
N ALA A 42 -6.37 -7.31 -4.07
CA ALA A 42 -6.71 -7.57 -5.48
C ALA A 42 -6.02 -6.56 -6.42
N LEU A 43 -6.00 -5.27 -6.05
CA LEU A 43 -5.28 -4.24 -6.79
C LEU A 43 -3.79 -4.54 -6.89
N ALA A 44 -3.14 -4.90 -5.78
CA ALA A 44 -1.73 -5.23 -5.76
C ALA A 44 -1.40 -6.50 -6.57
N ALA A 45 -2.25 -7.51 -6.54
CA ALA A 45 -2.10 -8.70 -7.39
C ALA A 45 -2.21 -8.37 -8.89
N ALA A 46 -3.16 -7.51 -9.26
CA ALA A 46 -3.29 -7.02 -10.63
C ALA A 46 -2.03 -6.24 -11.05
N ALA A 47 -1.55 -5.32 -10.22
CA ALA A 47 -0.33 -4.55 -10.47
C ALA A 47 0.91 -5.44 -10.63
N VAL A 48 1.10 -6.44 -9.77
CA VAL A 48 2.19 -7.44 -9.90
C VAL A 48 2.10 -8.15 -11.24
N SER A 49 0.91 -8.57 -11.64
CA SER A 49 0.69 -9.29 -12.91
C SER A 49 0.99 -8.40 -14.12
N THR A 50 0.57 -7.12 -14.07
CA THR A 50 0.88 -6.11 -15.08
C THR A 50 2.38 -5.85 -15.17
N CYS A 51 3.06 -5.61 -14.05
CA CYS A 51 4.51 -5.38 -14.03
C CYS A 51 5.27 -6.57 -14.62
N LYS A 52 4.89 -7.81 -14.28
CA LYS A 52 5.46 -9.02 -14.89
C LYS A 52 5.25 -9.07 -16.39
N SER A 53 4.04 -8.75 -16.87
CA SER A 53 3.73 -8.74 -18.30
C SER A 53 4.51 -7.66 -19.07
N LEU A 54 4.84 -6.54 -18.42
CA LEU A 54 5.59 -5.43 -19.02
C LEU A 54 7.11 -5.54 -18.83
N GLY A 55 7.61 -6.60 -18.18
CA GLY A 55 9.04 -6.74 -17.85
C GLY A 55 9.55 -5.63 -16.92
N SER A 56 8.68 -5.05 -16.09
CA SER A 56 8.99 -3.96 -15.18
C SER A 56 9.26 -4.46 -13.76
N HIS A 57 9.85 -3.61 -12.92
CA HIS A 57 10.02 -3.86 -11.48
C HIS A 57 8.67 -4.12 -10.81
N LEU A 58 8.66 -5.03 -9.83
CA LEU A 58 7.47 -5.31 -9.04
C LEU A 58 7.04 -4.07 -8.22
N PRO A 59 5.74 -3.93 -7.92
CA PRO A 59 5.27 -2.82 -7.10
C PRO A 59 5.75 -2.97 -5.64
N TYR A 60 6.00 -1.83 -5.01
CA TYR A 60 6.14 -1.74 -3.56
C TYR A 60 4.77 -1.46 -2.95
N ALA A 61 4.47 -1.96 -1.77
CA ALA A 61 3.23 -1.64 -1.09
C ALA A 61 3.45 -1.22 0.36
N TYR A 62 2.52 -0.40 0.84
CA TYR A 62 2.35 0.04 2.23
C TYR A 62 0.95 -0.40 2.64
N LEU A 63 0.88 -1.43 3.48
CA LEU A 63 -0.36 -2.08 3.87
C LEU A 63 -0.54 -2.01 5.39
N VAL A 64 -1.79 -1.88 5.83
CA VAL A 64 -2.17 -1.93 7.24
C VAL A 64 -3.56 -2.55 7.37
N GLY A 65 -3.84 -3.16 8.51
CA GLY A 65 -5.18 -3.60 8.87
C GLY A 65 -6.16 -2.45 9.11
N ASP A 66 -7.33 -2.49 8.47
CA ASP A 66 -8.46 -1.59 8.76
C ASP A 66 -9.79 -2.26 8.37
N THR A 67 -10.73 -2.34 9.31
CA THR A 67 -12.09 -2.87 9.09
C THR A 67 -13.11 -1.82 8.65
N GLY A 68 -12.67 -0.58 8.43
CA GLY A 68 -13.50 0.55 8.01
C GLY A 68 -13.71 1.61 9.09
N LEU A 69 -13.11 1.44 10.27
CA LEU A 69 -13.14 2.42 11.37
C LEU A 69 -12.06 3.52 11.21
N GLY A 70 -11.06 3.29 10.33
CA GLY A 70 -10.07 4.29 9.97
C GLY A 70 -8.79 4.29 10.80
N GLU A 71 -8.71 3.48 11.84
CA GLU A 71 -7.53 3.41 12.71
C GLU A 71 -6.28 2.98 11.94
N GLY A 72 -6.42 1.98 11.07
CA GLY A 72 -5.37 1.58 10.15
C GLY A 72 -5.00 2.72 9.20
N SER A 73 -6.00 3.31 8.56
CA SER A 73 -5.82 4.40 7.60
C SER A 73 -5.02 5.56 8.20
N ARG A 74 -5.39 6.04 9.40
CA ARG A 74 -4.67 7.12 10.11
C ARG A 74 -3.23 6.74 10.44
N ARG A 75 -3.01 5.50 10.91
CA ARG A 75 -1.65 4.98 11.17
C ARG A 75 -0.80 4.95 9.91
N LEU A 76 -1.38 4.55 8.78
CA LEU A 76 -0.68 4.52 7.50
C LEU A 76 -0.36 5.92 6.99
N TYR A 77 -1.29 6.87 7.14
CA TYR A 77 -1.05 8.27 6.82
C TYR A 77 0.08 8.86 7.65
N GLN A 78 0.06 8.67 8.98
CA GLN A 78 1.13 9.11 9.87
C GLN A 78 2.48 8.52 9.45
N TYR A 79 2.52 7.21 9.21
CA TYR A 79 3.75 6.54 8.76
C TYR A 79 4.29 7.14 7.47
N LEU A 80 3.43 7.39 6.48
CA LEU A 80 3.86 8.00 5.22
C LEU A 80 4.41 9.41 5.45
N VAL A 81 3.72 10.27 6.20
CA VAL A 81 4.23 11.61 6.51
C VAL A 81 5.64 11.56 7.10
N ASP A 82 5.89 10.61 7.99
CA ASP A 82 7.18 10.50 8.68
C ASP A 82 8.30 9.90 7.83
N ASN A 83 7.97 9.04 6.84
CA ASN A 83 8.97 8.21 6.15
C ASN A 83 9.01 8.40 4.62
N ILE A 84 8.08 9.15 4.01
CA ILE A 84 7.95 9.22 2.55
C ILE A 84 9.17 9.78 1.83
N LYS A 85 9.98 10.60 2.51
CA LYS A 85 11.21 11.20 1.97
C LYS A 85 12.27 10.15 1.60
N ASP A 86 12.25 9.00 2.25
CA ASP A 86 13.19 7.91 1.99
C ASP A 86 12.68 6.93 0.91
N VAL A 87 11.48 7.16 0.38
CA VAL A 87 10.80 6.25 -0.54
C VAL A 87 11.19 6.52 -1.99
N LYS A 88 11.77 5.51 -2.65
CA LYS A 88 12.13 5.57 -4.08
C LYS A 88 10.96 5.19 -5.01
N ALA A 89 9.81 5.82 -4.82
CA ALA A 89 8.65 5.64 -5.68
C ALA A 89 8.50 6.83 -6.63
N SER A 90 8.04 6.56 -7.86
CA SER A 90 7.75 7.61 -8.85
C SER A 90 6.26 7.89 -8.97
N VAL A 91 5.42 6.96 -8.49
CA VAL A 91 3.96 7.06 -8.50
C VAL A 91 3.46 6.40 -7.23
N PHE A 92 2.58 7.10 -6.51
CA PHE A 92 1.82 6.54 -5.40
C PHE A 92 0.36 6.37 -5.81
N ALA A 93 -0.17 5.17 -5.62
CA ALA A 93 -1.57 4.84 -5.83
C ALA A 93 -2.22 4.53 -4.48
N PHE A 94 -3.08 5.43 -4.00
CA PHE A 94 -3.84 5.27 -2.77
C PHE A 94 -5.15 4.53 -3.04
N HIS A 95 -5.43 3.50 -2.26
CA HIS A 95 -6.60 2.64 -2.43
C HIS A 95 -7.25 2.29 -1.08
N TYR A 96 -8.56 2.50 -1.00
CA TYR A 96 -9.40 2.10 0.14
C TYR A 96 -8.92 2.60 1.52
N LEU A 97 -8.52 3.88 1.58
CA LEU A 97 -8.30 4.58 2.84
C LEU A 97 -9.57 5.34 3.22
N GLN A 98 -9.83 5.45 4.52
CA GLN A 98 -10.93 6.30 4.98
C GLN A 98 -10.67 7.74 4.51
N PRO A 99 -11.66 8.42 3.88
CA PRO A 99 -11.48 9.78 3.41
C PRO A 99 -11.22 10.72 4.59
N ASP A 100 -10.02 11.30 4.62
CA ASP A 100 -9.58 12.27 5.61
C ASP A 100 -8.73 13.33 4.89
N VAL A 101 -9.29 14.54 4.75
CA VAL A 101 -8.70 15.62 3.95
C VAL A 101 -7.42 16.14 4.59
N ASP A 102 -7.37 16.21 5.92
CA ASP A 102 -6.21 16.73 6.64
C ASP A 102 -5.02 15.79 6.47
N TRP A 103 -5.24 14.48 6.62
CA TRP A 103 -4.19 13.48 6.39
C TRP A 103 -3.75 13.40 4.94
N HIS A 104 -4.70 13.48 3.99
CA HIS A 104 -4.37 13.55 2.58
C HIS A 104 -3.44 14.73 2.25
N ASN A 105 -3.77 15.93 2.73
CA ASN A 105 -2.97 17.13 2.50
C ASN A 105 -1.58 17.04 3.12
N LYS A 106 -1.46 16.49 4.33
CA LYS A 106 -0.16 16.28 4.98
C LYS A 106 0.74 15.37 4.14
N VAL A 107 0.20 14.29 3.58
CA VAL A 107 0.97 13.41 2.69
C VAL A 107 1.34 14.12 1.39
N LEU A 108 0.41 14.88 0.80
CA LEU A 108 0.70 15.65 -0.41
C LEU A 108 1.87 16.62 -0.19
N PHE A 109 1.84 17.41 0.89
CA PHE A 109 2.92 18.34 1.22
C PHE A 109 4.25 17.61 1.47
N ALA A 110 4.23 16.46 2.14
CA ALA A 110 5.43 15.67 2.37
C ALA A 110 6.03 15.11 1.06
N VAL A 111 5.21 14.80 0.05
CA VAL A 111 5.66 14.37 -1.28
C VAL A 111 6.27 15.54 -2.07
N GLU A 112 5.73 16.75 -1.97
CA GLU A 112 6.23 17.94 -2.67
C GLU A 112 7.63 18.38 -2.21
N GLU A 113 8.09 17.89 -1.05
CA GLU A 113 9.42 18.16 -0.50
C GLU A 113 10.53 17.19 -1.00
N ILE A 114 10.19 16.23 -1.87
CA ILE A 114 11.10 15.21 -2.44
C ILE A 114 11.63 15.66 -3.81
#